data_AF-A0AAU0T9X7-F1
#
_entry.id   AF-A0AAU0T9X7-F1
#
_cell.length_a   1.000
_cell.length_b   1.000
_cell.length_c   1.000
_cell.angle_alpha   90.00
_cell.angle_beta   90.00
_cell.angle_gamma   90.00
#
_symmetry.space_group_name_H-M   'P 1'
#
loop_
_entity.id
_entity.type
_entity.pdbx_description
1 polymer ?
#
loop_
_entity_poly.entity_id
_entity_poly.type
_entity_poly.pdbx_seq_one_letter_code
_entity_poly.pdbx_strand_id
1 'polypeptide(L)'
;MGCVSSKASVISSESFRSSQLNSPAHLRAESSPVQHRARSPRYGELQGPQPSRLMQYQQALVGVARWPDPHFNQDDVPQQMEYGQSFYNKSRALGAEIATANIGSFHALWNEAREWRGSRAGLDADKFLSPRNPNAYRQYATPLAEQYDYIKYKFAHRKDGEMERGADFLPKQQVFRFSGEIDGERIPLTRLSISTDHHANRMAEPYVGLRNRRLRDLGEPNLMSHTSAEYVPQIMQHVETLYAQATDATVSDARALKTLAEIHWWMAHAMPDKRGSAAKTELCVRSIAQARGMDLAPMKHGIVPDLEALTLPLKDFVKKYEGFLERI
;
A
#
# COMPACT_ATOMS: atom_id res chain seq x y z
N MET A 1 -11.54 5.85 -9.34
CA MET A 1 -10.09 6.14 -9.11
C MET A 1 -9.47 4.90 -8.48
N GLY A 2 -8.57 4.18 -9.16
CA GLY A 2 -7.99 2.92 -8.65
C GLY A 2 -6.99 3.05 -7.49
N CYS A 3 -6.83 1.99 -6.69
CA CYS A 3 -5.94 1.92 -5.51
C CYS A 3 -4.43 1.82 -5.79
N VAL A 4 -3.97 1.77 -7.05
CA VAL A 4 -2.63 1.24 -7.36
C VAL A 4 -1.43 2.01 -6.76
N SER A 5 -0.48 1.23 -6.25
CA SER A 5 0.92 1.55 -5.85
C SER A 5 1.77 2.13 -7.01
N SER A 6 1.58 1.66 -8.24
CA SER A 6 2.30 2.08 -9.43
C SER A 6 1.34 2.16 -10.62
N LYS A 7 1.10 3.37 -11.15
CA LYS A 7 0.74 3.51 -12.57
C LYS A 7 2.05 3.51 -13.36
N ALA A 8 2.01 3.05 -14.61
CA ALA A 8 3.07 3.16 -15.62
C ALA A 8 3.47 4.61 -15.99
N SER A 9 3.18 5.58 -15.12
CA SER A 9 3.36 7.02 -15.33
C SER A 9 4.48 7.59 -14.46
N VAL A 10 5.47 6.79 -14.10
CA VAL A 10 6.76 7.34 -13.63
C VAL A 10 7.49 7.79 -14.89
N ILE A 11 7.15 8.99 -15.34
CA ILE A 11 7.79 9.62 -16.48
C ILE A 11 9.24 9.90 -16.08
N SER A 12 10.17 9.41 -16.89
CA SER A 12 11.58 9.77 -16.84
C SER A 12 11.71 11.29 -16.93
N SER A 13 12.12 11.95 -15.86
CA SER A 13 12.84 13.20 -16.02
C SER A 13 14.20 12.86 -16.62
N GLU A 14 14.48 13.37 -17.83
CA GLU A 14 15.77 13.28 -18.53
C GLU A 14 16.96 13.90 -17.74
N SER A 15 16.76 14.29 -16.49
CA SER A 15 17.79 14.72 -15.55
C SER A 15 18.61 13.56 -14.96
N PHE A 16 18.28 12.30 -15.24
CA PHE A 16 19.05 11.12 -14.80
C PHE A 16 20.12 10.68 -15.80
N ARG A 17 20.87 11.64 -16.38
CA ARG A 17 22.16 11.36 -17.03
C ARG A 17 23.30 11.98 -16.23
N SER A 18 24.11 11.10 -15.65
CA SER A 18 25.55 11.27 -15.39
C SER A 18 26.03 12.59 -14.77
N SER A 19 26.18 12.60 -13.44
CA SER A 19 27.33 13.28 -12.79
C SER A 19 28.31 12.23 -12.28
N GLN A 20 28.77 11.38 -13.20
CA GLN A 20 30.03 10.67 -13.08
C GLN A 20 30.72 10.81 -14.43
N LEU A 21 31.65 11.77 -14.52
CA LEU A 21 33.04 11.56 -14.96
C LEU A 21 33.76 12.90 -15.12
N ASN A 22 35.02 12.89 -14.68
CA ASN A 22 36.11 13.85 -14.90
C ASN A 22 36.19 15.08 -13.99
N SER A 23 36.85 14.87 -12.84
CA SER A 23 37.68 15.89 -12.20
C SER A 23 38.79 16.38 -13.14
N PRO A 24 39.13 17.67 -13.09
CA PRO A 24 40.52 18.11 -13.10
C PRO A 24 40.93 18.51 -11.68
N ALA A 25 42.13 18.12 -11.30
CA ALA A 25 42.78 18.49 -10.04
C ALA A 25 42.77 20.02 -9.83
N HIS A 26 42.39 20.48 -8.64
CA HIS A 26 43.18 21.36 -7.77
C HIS A 26 42.34 21.96 -6.61
N LEU A 27 42.93 21.86 -5.40
CA LEU A 27 42.77 22.69 -4.19
C LEU A 27 41.61 22.42 -3.20
N ARG A 28 42.00 21.90 -2.02
CA ARG A 28 41.55 22.21 -0.62
C ARG A 28 40.05 22.10 -0.30
N ALA A 29 39.58 21.53 0.80
CA ALA A 29 40.18 21.13 2.07
C ALA A 29 39.32 20.04 2.74
N GLU A 30 39.92 19.39 3.72
CA GLU A 30 39.44 18.27 4.51
C GLU A 30 38.04 18.46 5.11
N SER A 31 37.18 17.44 4.95
CA SER A 31 36.25 17.03 6.00
C SER A 31 36.22 15.51 6.03
N SER A 32 36.75 14.93 7.11
CA SER A 32 36.82 13.50 7.32
C SER A 32 35.41 12.88 7.34
N PRO A 33 35.19 11.70 6.75
CA PRO A 33 33.95 10.98 6.98
C PRO A 33 33.98 10.45 8.41
N VAL A 34 33.13 11.00 9.27
CA VAL A 34 32.83 10.39 10.57
C VAL A 34 32.22 9.03 10.27
N GLN A 35 33.04 7.98 10.39
CA GLN A 35 32.55 6.61 10.44
C GLN A 35 31.63 6.50 11.64
N HIS A 36 30.32 6.56 11.41
CA HIS A 36 29.32 6.11 12.38
C HIS A 36 29.54 4.62 12.58
N ARG A 37 30.39 4.25 13.55
CA ARG A 37 30.42 2.89 14.08
C ARG A 37 29.01 2.55 14.50
N ALA A 38 28.45 1.48 13.92
CA ALA A 38 27.18 0.91 14.35
C ALA A 38 27.29 0.60 15.85
N ARG A 39 26.62 1.41 16.67
CA ARG A 39 26.50 1.16 18.10
C ARG A 39 25.55 0.00 18.27
N SER A 40 25.94 -1.01 19.04
CA SER A 40 25.01 -2.06 19.45
C SER A 40 23.86 -1.42 20.24
N PRO A 41 22.59 -1.66 19.85
CA PRO A 41 21.44 -1.09 20.54
C PRO A 41 21.44 -1.54 22.01
N ARG A 42 21.13 -0.62 22.93
CA ARG A 42 20.93 -0.97 24.33
C ARG A 42 19.63 -1.76 24.50
N TYR A 43 19.51 -2.46 25.63
CA TYR A 43 18.25 -3.12 25.98
C TYR A 43 17.10 -2.10 25.96
N GLY A 44 16.06 -2.39 25.17
CA GLY A 44 14.92 -1.49 24.96
C GLY A 44 15.08 -0.49 23.80
N GLU A 45 16.20 -0.47 23.08
CA GLU A 45 16.38 0.32 21.86
C GLU A 45 16.07 -0.52 20.61
N LEU A 46 15.44 0.12 19.61
CA LEU A 46 15.26 -0.46 18.28
C LEU A 46 16.61 -0.60 17.58
N GLN A 47 16.79 -1.68 16.80
CA GLN A 47 18.08 -2.00 16.17
C GLN A 47 18.43 -1.10 14.99
N GLY A 48 17.42 -0.53 14.34
CA GLY A 48 17.54 0.11 13.04
C GLY A 48 17.84 -0.89 11.90
N PRO A 49 17.94 -0.39 10.66
CA PRO A 49 18.17 -1.22 9.48
C PRO A 49 19.49 -2.01 9.58
N GLN A 50 19.39 -3.34 9.51
CA GLN A 50 20.55 -4.24 9.52
C GLN A 50 21.15 -4.41 8.12
N PRO A 51 22.38 -4.92 7.96
CA PRO A 51 22.91 -5.33 6.66
C PRO A 51 21.90 -6.24 5.94
N SER A 52 21.58 -5.88 4.69
CA SER A 52 20.53 -6.54 3.91
C SER A 52 20.85 -8.01 3.69
N ARG A 53 19.85 -8.87 3.88
CA ARG A 53 19.91 -10.29 3.46
C ARG A 53 19.30 -10.48 2.07
N LEU A 54 18.53 -9.51 1.60
CA LEU A 54 17.95 -9.53 0.26
C LEU A 54 19.01 -9.29 -0.80
N MET A 55 18.96 -10.12 -1.86
CA MET A 55 19.74 -9.89 -3.07
C MET A 55 19.27 -8.61 -3.79
N GLN A 56 20.14 -8.01 -4.60
CA GLN A 56 19.83 -6.75 -5.28
C GLN A 56 18.55 -6.81 -6.12
N TYR A 57 18.31 -7.93 -6.81
CA TYR A 57 17.07 -8.10 -7.57
C TYR A 57 15.84 -8.16 -6.66
N GLN A 58 15.93 -8.74 -5.46
CA GLN A 58 14.82 -8.80 -4.50
C GLN A 58 14.53 -7.41 -3.91
N GLN A 59 15.57 -6.62 -3.65
CA GLN A 59 15.43 -5.22 -3.24
C GLN A 59 14.68 -4.41 -4.30
N ALA A 60 14.97 -4.64 -5.59
CA ALA A 60 14.30 -4.00 -6.71
C ALA A 60 12.81 -4.39 -6.87
N LEU A 61 12.34 -5.45 -6.20
CA LEU A 61 10.94 -5.88 -6.20
C LEU A 61 10.13 -5.33 -5.01
N VAL A 62 10.77 -4.69 -4.04
CA VAL A 62 10.09 -4.16 -2.85
C VAL A 62 9.17 -3.00 -3.23
N GLY A 63 7.89 -3.07 -2.84
CA GLY A 63 6.89 -2.04 -3.15
C GLY A 63 6.35 -2.07 -4.59
N VAL A 64 6.84 -2.98 -5.44
CA VAL A 64 6.36 -3.19 -6.81
C VAL A 64 5.08 -4.02 -6.78
N ALA A 65 4.06 -3.60 -7.55
CA ALA A 65 2.83 -4.36 -7.69
C ALA A 65 3.03 -5.57 -8.62
N ARG A 66 2.99 -6.78 -8.07
CA ARG A 66 3.25 -8.03 -8.78
C ARG A 66 1.95 -8.74 -9.13
N TRP A 67 1.32 -8.28 -10.21
CA TRP A 67 0.02 -8.76 -10.64
C TRP A 67 0.07 -10.24 -11.04
N PRO A 68 -1.00 -11.02 -10.78
CA PRO A 68 -1.06 -12.42 -11.20
C PRO A 68 -1.26 -12.58 -12.71
N ASP A 69 -1.82 -11.56 -13.36
CA ASP A 69 -1.94 -11.53 -14.82
C ASP A 69 -0.64 -10.97 -15.44
N PRO A 70 0.08 -11.76 -16.26
CA PRO A 70 1.31 -11.33 -16.91
C PRO A 70 1.16 -10.09 -17.78
N HIS A 71 -0.04 -9.81 -18.32
CA HIS A 71 -0.28 -8.62 -19.13
C HIS A 71 -0.13 -7.32 -18.34
N PHE A 72 -0.44 -7.35 -17.04
CA PHE A 72 -0.36 -6.19 -16.15
C PHE A 72 0.87 -6.22 -15.24
N ASN A 73 1.53 -7.37 -15.11
CA ASN A 73 2.75 -7.48 -14.34
C ASN A 73 3.92 -6.82 -15.08
N GLN A 74 4.64 -5.95 -14.39
CA GLN A 74 5.76 -5.18 -14.93
C GLN A 74 6.97 -5.24 -13.98
N ASP A 75 7.08 -6.31 -13.19
CA ASP A 75 8.10 -6.44 -12.16
C ASP A 75 9.52 -6.68 -12.69
N ASP A 76 9.65 -6.92 -13.99
CA ASP A 76 10.90 -7.02 -14.75
C ASP A 76 11.25 -5.74 -15.55
N VAL A 77 10.35 -4.77 -15.63
CA VAL A 77 10.56 -3.53 -16.38
C VAL A 77 11.58 -2.65 -15.65
N PRO A 78 12.64 -2.14 -16.31
CA PRO A 78 13.71 -1.39 -15.64
C PRO A 78 13.25 -0.23 -14.76
N GLN A 79 12.24 0.51 -15.23
CA GLN A 79 11.66 1.65 -14.49
C GLN A 79 10.94 1.21 -13.20
N GLN A 80 10.29 0.03 -13.20
CA GLN A 80 9.66 -0.51 -11.99
C GLN A 80 10.70 -1.06 -11.02
N MET A 81 11.76 -1.69 -11.54
CA MET A 81 12.89 -2.15 -10.73
C MET A 81 13.62 -0.97 -10.04
N GLU A 82 13.82 0.14 -10.76
CA GLU A 82 14.38 1.38 -10.19
C GLU A 82 13.47 1.95 -9.10
N TYR A 83 12.15 1.99 -9.35
CA TYR A 83 11.16 2.38 -8.35
C TYR A 83 11.24 1.51 -7.10
N GLY A 84 11.29 0.19 -7.26
CA GLY A 84 11.37 -0.74 -6.13
C GLY A 84 12.67 -0.62 -5.35
N GLN A 85 13.80 -0.42 -6.02
CA GLN A 85 15.08 -0.14 -5.34
C GLN A 85 15.01 1.18 -4.54
N SER A 86 14.42 2.23 -5.12
CA SER A 86 14.20 3.51 -4.43
C SER A 86 13.26 3.33 -3.22
N PHE A 87 12.21 2.52 -3.36
CA PHE A 87 11.29 2.19 -2.28
C PHE A 87 12.01 1.49 -1.14
N TYR A 88 12.80 0.45 -1.46
CA TYR A 88 13.63 -0.27 -0.50
C TYR A 88 14.54 0.68 0.28
N ASN A 89 15.27 1.54 -0.43
CA ASN A 89 16.18 2.51 0.17
C ASN A 89 15.45 3.50 1.09
N LYS A 90 14.31 4.07 0.66
CA LYS A 90 13.51 4.96 1.52
C LYS A 90 12.95 4.21 2.73
N SER A 91 12.52 2.96 2.58
CA SER A 91 12.00 2.17 3.70
C SER A 91 13.05 2.03 4.81
N ARG A 92 14.32 1.79 4.43
CA ARG A 92 15.46 1.72 5.35
C ARG A 92 15.77 3.07 5.97
N ALA A 93 15.80 4.15 5.19
CA ALA A 93 16.07 5.50 5.71
C ALA A 93 15.05 5.88 6.79
N LEU A 94 13.76 5.71 6.52
CA LEU A 94 12.70 5.94 7.50
C LEU A 94 12.78 4.98 8.69
N GLY A 95 13.17 3.73 8.47
CA GLY A 95 13.41 2.78 9.56
C GLY A 95 14.54 3.23 10.50
N ALA A 96 15.60 3.85 9.98
CA ALA A 96 16.64 4.45 10.80
C ALA A 96 16.09 5.64 11.62
N GLU A 97 15.29 6.51 11.01
CA GLU A 97 14.67 7.65 11.70
C GLU A 97 13.68 7.24 12.80
N ILE A 98 12.93 6.15 12.61
CA ILE A 98 12.07 5.56 13.65
C ILE A 98 12.95 5.00 14.78
N ALA A 99 14.01 4.27 14.47
CA ALA A 99 14.89 3.66 15.47
C ALA A 99 15.60 4.69 16.35
N THR A 100 15.87 5.89 15.82
CA THR A 100 16.44 7.02 16.58
C THR A 100 15.38 7.96 17.16
N ALA A 101 14.09 7.59 17.11
CA ALA A 101 12.95 8.37 17.59
C ALA A 101 12.77 9.75 16.92
N ASN A 102 13.36 9.99 15.74
CA ASN A 102 13.10 11.19 14.94
C ASN A 102 11.69 11.17 14.33
N ILE A 103 11.20 9.97 14.01
CA ILE A 103 9.79 9.71 13.69
C ILE A 103 9.19 8.97 14.88
N GLY A 104 8.38 9.67 15.67
CA GLY A 104 7.77 9.12 16.90
C GLY A 104 6.28 8.77 16.79
N SER A 105 5.66 8.94 15.62
CA SER A 105 4.24 8.65 15.39
C SER A 105 3.99 8.08 14.00
N PHE A 106 2.90 7.35 13.84
CA PHE A 106 2.49 6.84 12.54
C PHE A 106 2.10 7.98 11.60
N HIS A 107 1.47 9.04 12.09
CA HIS A 107 1.09 10.19 11.29
C HIS A 107 2.32 10.90 10.69
N ALA A 108 3.39 11.07 11.46
CA ALA A 108 4.66 11.59 10.94
C ALA A 108 5.24 10.67 9.84
N LEU A 109 5.24 9.35 10.08
CA LEU A 109 5.69 8.37 9.10
C LEU A 109 4.84 8.39 7.81
N TRP A 110 3.52 8.54 7.93
CA TRP A 110 2.62 8.62 6.80
C TRP A 110 2.86 9.88 5.96
N ASN A 111 3.17 11.01 6.60
CA ASN A 111 3.51 12.24 5.90
C ASN A 111 4.81 12.08 5.09
N GLU A 112 5.85 11.49 5.69
CA GLU A 112 7.08 11.14 4.98
C GLU A 112 6.84 10.22 3.77
N ALA A 113 6.01 9.18 3.97
CA ALA A 113 5.64 8.28 2.89
C ALA A 113 4.84 9.00 1.80
N ARG A 114 3.97 9.95 2.17
CA ARG A 114 3.19 10.77 1.25
C ARG A 114 4.08 11.68 0.41
N GLU A 115 5.01 12.39 1.03
CA GLU A 115 5.96 13.28 0.34
C GLU A 115 6.86 12.50 -0.62
N TRP A 116 7.44 11.40 -0.14
CA TRP A 116 8.23 10.52 -0.98
C TRP A 116 7.42 10.03 -2.18
N ARG A 117 6.20 9.54 -1.95
CA ARG A 117 5.36 9.04 -3.04
C ARG A 117 4.94 10.15 -4.01
N GLY A 118 4.69 11.37 -3.50
CA GLY A 118 4.38 12.55 -4.31
C GLY A 118 5.53 12.93 -5.24
N SER A 119 6.77 12.93 -4.74
CA SER A 119 7.96 13.24 -5.56
C SER A 119 8.21 12.25 -6.70
N ARG A 120 7.64 11.04 -6.60
CA ARG A 120 7.72 9.99 -7.64
C ARG A 120 6.55 9.99 -8.62
N ALA A 121 5.56 10.88 -8.44
CA ALA A 121 4.33 10.88 -9.22
C ALA A 121 4.34 11.82 -10.45
N GLY A 122 5.42 12.58 -10.65
CA GLY A 122 5.54 13.52 -11.77
C GLY A 122 4.37 14.52 -11.81
N LEU A 123 3.72 14.65 -12.97
CA LEU A 123 2.60 15.56 -13.19
C LEU A 123 1.36 15.26 -12.32
N ASP A 124 1.26 14.07 -11.71
CA ASP A 124 0.15 13.68 -10.84
C ASP A 124 0.42 13.92 -9.34
N ALA A 125 1.53 14.57 -8.97
CA ALA A 125 1.96 14.79 -7.58
C ALA A 125 0.84 15.29 -6.66
N ASP A 126 0.06 16.30 -7.07
CA ASP A 126 -1.03 16.87 -6.28
C ASP A 126 -2.08 15.83 -5.84
N LYS A 127 -2.35 14.83 -6.70
CA LYS A 127 -3.30 13.74 -6.37
C LYS A 127 -2.73 12.80 -5.32
N PHE A 128 -1.42 12.58 -5.34
CA PHE A 128 -0.72 11.75 -4.35
C PHE A 128 -0.47 12.51 -3.04
N LEU A 129 -0.36 13.83 -3.06
CA LEU A 129 -0.20 14.66 -1.86
C LEU A 129 -1.54 15.01 -1.20
N SER A 130 -2.65 14.81 -1.90
CA SER A 130 -3.98 15.14 -1.39
C SER A 130 -4.57 14.05 -0.48
N PRO A 131 -4.90 14.36 0.78
CA PRO A 131 -5.73 13.49 1.60
C PRO A 131 -7.16 13.41 1.04
N ARG A 132 -7.89 12.34 1.40
CA ARG A 132 -9.34 12.30 1.21
C ARG A 132 -9.99 13.19 2.27
N ASN A 133 -10.98 13.97 1.86
CA ASN A 133 -11.66 14.88 2.77
C ASN A 133 -12.72 14.10 3.57
N PRO A 134 -12.61 13.97 4.90
CA PRO A 134 -13.59 13.29 5.74
C PRO A 134 -14.96 13.97 5.73
N ASN A 135 -14.99 15.29 5.49
CA ASN A 135 -16.22 16.09 5.47
C ASN A 135 -16.88 16.15 4.08
N ALA A 136 -16.28 15.52 3.07
CA ALA A 136 -16.87 15.47 1.73
C ALA A 136 -17.75 14.22 1.61
N TYR A 137 -19.02 14.41 1.24
CA TYR A 137 -19.92 13.32 0.87
C TYR A 137 -19.57 12.76 -0.51
N ARG A 138 -18.38 12.16 -0.63
CA ARG A 138 -17.84 11.59 -1.87
C ARG A 138 -17.53 10.13 -1.68
N GLN A 139 -18.21 9.29 -2.46
CA GLN A 139 -17.87 7.88 -2.56
C GLN A 139 -16.61 7.69 -3.41
N TYR A 140 -15.74 6.82 -2.93
CA TYR A 140 -14.53 6.41 -3.65
C TYR A 140 -14.73 4.96 -4.05
N ALA A 141 -14.53 4.67 -5.33
CA ALA A 141 -14.71 3.33 -5.85
C ALA A 141 -13.67 2.98 -6.91
N THR A 142 -13.46 1.67 -7.10
CA THR A 142 -12.55 1.07 -8.07
C THR A 142 -13.29 -0.02 -8.82
N PRO A 143 -13.54 0.16 -10.13
CA PRO A 143 -14.09 -0.90 -10.97
C PRO A 143 -13.17 -2.13 -10.95
N LEU A 144 -13.74 -3.32 -10.83
CA LEU A 144 -13.00 -4.59 -10.90
C LEU A 144 -12.84 -5.00 -12.36
N ALA A 145 -11.90 -4.32 -13.04
CA ALA A 145 -11.58 -4.51 -14.44
C ALA A 145 -10.08 -4.34 -14.67
N GLU A 146 -9.59 -4.70 -15.86
CA GLU A 146 -8.17 -4.66 -16.21
C GLU A 146 -7.34 -5.43 -15.16
N GLN A 147 -6.31 -4.82 -14.56
CA GLN A 147 -5.46 -5.46 -13.56
C GLN A 147 -6.21 -5.92 -12.30
N TYR A 148 -7.42 -5.40 -12.05
CA TYR A 148 -8.25 -5.79 -10.90
C TYR A 148 -9.23 -6.93 -11.20
N ASP A 149 -9.34 -7.35 -12.45
CA ASP A 149 -10.36 -8.31 -12.90
C ASP A 149 -10.27 -9.64 -12.15
N TYR A 150 -9.03 -10.05 -11.80
CA TYR A 150 -8.77 -11.30 -11.10
C TYR A 150 -9.45 -11.41 -9.73
N ILE A 151 -9.79 -10.27 -9.11
CA ILE A 151 -10.51 -10.24 -7.83
C ILE A 151 -11.84 -10.96 -7.95
N LYS A 152 -12.54 -10.88 -9.08
CA LYS A 152 -13.83 -11.58 -9.26
C LYS A 152 -13.70 -13.08 -9.01
N TYR A 153 -12.61 -13.70 -9.45
CA TYR A 153 -12.36 -15.14 -9.25
C TYR A 153 -12.13 -15.49 -7.78
N LYS A 154 -11.56 -14.58 -6.97
CA LYS A 154 -11.41 -14.78 -5.51
C LYS A 154 -12.76 -14.89 -4.79
N PHE A 155 -13.82 -14.34 -5.37
CA PHE A 155 -15.15 -14.30 -4.77
C PHE A 155 -16.15 -15.22 -5.46
N ALA A 156 -15.83 -15.79 -6.64
CA ALA A 156 -16.72 -16.63 -7.42
C ALA A 156 -17.28 -17.85 -6.66
N HIS A 157 -16.57 -18.36 -5.66
CA HIS A 157 -16.98 -19.51 -4.85
C HIS A 157 -17.30 -19.16 -3.39
N ARG A 158 -17.28 -17.88 -3.04
CA ARG A 158 -17.58 -17.42 -1.69
C ARG A 158 -19.09 -17.43 -1.42
N LYS A 159 -19.45 -17.88 -0.23
CA LYS A 159 -20.86 -18.03 0.21
C LYS A 159 -21.28 -17.01 1.27
N ASP A 160 -20.34 -16.21 1.74
CA ASP A 160 -20.54 -15.16 2.75
C ASP A 160 -20.96 -13.82 2.13
N GLY A 161 -21.26 -13.79 0.83
CA GLY A 161 -21.80 -12.63 0.15
C GLY A 161 -23.33 -12.61 0.19
N GLU A 162 -23.88 -11.42 0.41
CA GLU A 162 -25.32 -11.17 0.43
C GLU A 162 -25.83 -10.84 -0.97
N MET A 163 -27.01 -11.35 -1.33
CA MET A 163 -27.63 -11.01 -2.61
C MET A 163 -28.38 -9.69 -2.50
N GLU A 164 -27.93 -8.69 -3.24
CA GLU A 164 -28.60 -7.38 -3.32
C GLU A 164 -29.13 -7.13 -4.72
N ARG A 165 -30.30 -6.49 -4.78
CA ARG A 165 -30.83 -5.92 -6.02
C ARG A 165 -30.46 -4.44 -6.03
N GLY A 166 -29.72 -4.03 -7.05
CA GLY A 166 -29.46 -2.61 -7.32
C GLY A 166 -30.71 -1.92 -7.86
N ALA A 167 -30.52 -0.93 -8.72
CA ALA A 167 -31.65 -0.38 -9.49
C ALA A 167 -32.28 -1.48 -10.38
N ASP A 168 -33.58 -1.41 -10.64
CA ASP A 168 -34.34 -2.49 -11.29
C ASP A 168 -33.81 -2.92 -12.67
N PHE A 169 -33.06 -2.05 -13.34
CA PHE A 169 -32.45 -2.30 -14.65
C PHE A 169 -31.03 -2.89 -14.58
N LEU A 170 -30.47 -3.07 -13.37
CA LEU A 170 -29.17 -3.70 -13.16
C LEU A 170 -29.33 -5.17 -12.75
N PRO A 171 -28.42 -6.05 -13.17
CA PRO A 171 -28.37 -7.42 -12.64
C PRO A 171 -28.24 -7.42 -11.12
N LYS A 172 -28.70 -8.51 -10.51
CA LYS A 172 -28.44 -8.75 -9.09
C LYS A 172 -26.93 -8.80 -8.86
N GLN A 173 -26.51 -8.38 -7.68
CA GLN A 173 -25.11 -8.40 -7.28
C GLN A 173 -24.96 -9.23 -6.02
N GLN A 174 -23.88 -10.00 -5.96
CA GLN A 174 -23.39 -10.58 -4.72
C GLN A 174 -22.48 -9.55 -4.04
N VAL A 175 -22.77 -9.25 -2.78
CA VAL A 175 -22.17 -8.16 -2.03
C VAL A 175 -21.42 -8.69 -0.82
N PHE A 176 -20.14 -8.35 -0.71
CA PHE A 176 -19.27 -8.74 0.39
C PHE A 176 -18.88 -7.49 1.18
N ARG A 177 -19.22 -7.49 2.47
CA ARG A 177 -19.08 -6.32 3.35
C ARG A 177 -17.95 -6.58 4.35
N PHE A 178 -16.91 -5.77 4.28
CA PHE A 178 -15.84 -5.80 5.27
C PHE A 178 -16.14 -4.80 6.37
N SER A 179 -15.78 -5.16 7.59
CA SER A 179 -15.91 -4.32 8.77
C SER A 179 -14.73 -4.58 9.69
N GLY A 180 -14.30 -3.55 10.40
CA GLY A 180 -13.34 -3.69 11.50
C GLY A 180 -13.99 -3.30 12.82
N GLU A 181 -13.28 -3.54 13.92
CA GLU A 181 -13.72 -3.16 15.26
C GLU A 181 -12.63 -2.30 15.89
N ILE A 182 -12.98 -1.10 16.37
CA ILE A 182 -12.11 -0.18 17.10
C ILE A 182 -12.82 0.16 18.40
N ASP A 183 -12.19 -0.10 19.53
CA ASP A 183 -12.72 0.21 20.87
C ASP A 183 -14.16 -0.32 21.12
N GLY A 184 -14.46 -1.51 20.58
CA GLY A 184 -15.78 -2.15 20.67
C GLY A 184 -16.82 -1.63 19.67
N GLU A 185 -16.50 -0.61 18.87
CA GLU A 185 -17.35 -0.10 17.80
C GLU A 185 -17.03 -0.79 16.48
N ARG A 186 -18.06 -1.35 15.84
CA ARG A 186 -17.93 -1.95 14.51
C ARG A 186 -18.07 -0.88 13.43
N ILE A 187 -16.99 -0.65 12.69
CA ILE A 187 -16.94 0.32 11.60
C ILE A 187 -17.06 -0.35 10.22
N PRO A 188 -17.89 0.18 9.31
CA PRO A 188 -18.01 -0.32 7.95
C PRO A 188 -16.78 0.09 7.12
N LEU A 189 -16.19 -0.89 6.43
CA LEU A 189 -15.03 -0.67 5.58
C LEU A 189 -15.41 -0.88 4.11
N THR A 190 -14.45 -1.33 3.30
CA THR A 190 -14.62 -1.63 1.89
C THR A 190 -15.74 -2.64 1.66
N ARG A 191 -16.51 -2.42 0.60
CA ARG A 191 -17.54 -3.32 0.10
C ARG A 191 -17.18 -3.75 -1.32
N LEU A 192 -17.24 -5.05 -1.60
CA LEU A 192 -17.18 -5.57 -2.97
C LEU A 192 -18.57 -5.94 -3.46
N SER A 193 -18.90 -5.56 -4.69
CA SER A 193 -20.14 -5.92 -5.37
C SER A 193 -19.77 -6.59 -6.69
N ILE A 194 -20.28 -7.79 -6.93
CA ILE A 194 -19.97 -8.61 -8.10
C ILE A 194 -21.28 -8.99 -8.77
N SER A 195 -21.41 -8.67 -10.06
CA SER A 195 -22.58 -9.03 -10.86
C SER A 195 -22.77 -10.55 -10.90
N THR A 196 -24.01 -11.01 -10.74
CA THR A 196 -24.34 -12.42 -10.98
C THR A 196 -24.42 -12.76 -12.46
N ASP A 197 -24.50 -11.75 -13.33
CA ASP A 197 -24.34 -11.94 -14.77
C ASP A 197 -22.84 -12.03 -15.10
N HIS A 198 -22.38 -13.26 -15.41
CA HIS A 198 -21.00 -13.55 -15.81
C HIS A 198 -20.60 -12.92 -17.14
N HIS A 199 -21.56 -12.51 -17.97
CA HIS A 199 -21.34 -11.84 -19.24
C HIS A 199 -21.46 -10.32 -19.15
N ALA A 200 -21.64 -9.77 -17.94
CA ALA A 200 -21.77 -8.34 -17.72
C ALA A 200 -20.54 -7.59 -18.26
N ASN A 201 -20.71 -6.91 -19.39
CA ASN A 201 -19.68 -6.12 -20.02
C ASN A 201 -19.81 -4.67 -19.61
N ARG A 202 -18.84 -4.15 -18.86
CA ARG A 202 -18.84 -2.74 -18.44
C ARG A 202 -18.92 -1.75 -19.59
N MET A 203 -18.51 -2.10 -20.81
CA MET A 203 -18.56 -1.24 -22.00
C MET A 203 -19.91 -1.26 -22.72
N ALA A 204 -20.85 -2.12 -22.30
CA ALA A 204 -22.21 -2.18 -22.83
C ALA A 204 -23.20 -1.38 -21.97
N GLU A 205 -24.40 -1.14 -22.50
CA GLU A 205 -25.53 -0.64 -21.69
C GLU A 205 -25.97 -1.69 -20.66
N PRO A 206 -26.48 -1.28 -19.48
CA PRO A 206 -26.70 0.10 -19.03
C PRO A 206 -25.45 0.79 -18.44
N TYR A 207 -24.32 0.08 -18.32
CA TYR A 207 -23.16 0.52 -17.52
C TYR A 207 -22.46 1.74 -18.12
N VAL A 208 -22.30 1.78 -19.45
CA VAL A 208 -21.74 2.95 -20.14
C VAL A 208 -22.64 4.19 -20.00
N GLY A 209 -23.96 4.02 -20.12
CA GLY A 209 -24.94 5.08 -19.89
C GLY A 209 -24.87 5.65 -18.47
N LEU A 210 -24.73 4.79 -17.45
CA LEU A 210 -24.60 5.20 -16.06
C LEU A 210 -23.32 6.00 -15.78
N ARG A 211 -22.17 5.55 -16.33
CA ARG A 211 -20.91 6.29 -16.22
C ARG A 211 -21.03 7.70 -16.78
N ASN A 212 -21.66 7.82 -17.96
CA ASN A 212 -21.83 9.09 -18.66
C ASN A 212 -22.79 10.04 -17.92
N ARG A 213 -23.75 9.52 -17.15
CA ARG A 213 -24.70 10.29 -16.33
C ARG A 213 -24.14 10.74 -14.96
N ARG A 214 -22.82 10.86 -14.83
CA ARG A 214 -22.10 11.32 -13.61
C ARG A 214 -22.15 10.39 -12.40
N LEU A 215 -22.72 9.17 -12.50
CA LEU A 215 -22.55 8.14 -11.47
C LEU A 215 -21.13 7.58 -11.44
N ARG A 216 -20.30 7.87 -12.46
CA ARG A 216 -18.90 7.43 -12.58
C ARG A 216 -18.81 5.91 -12.34
N ASP A 217 -17.86 5.48 -11.53
CA ASP A 217 -17.57 4.08 -11.21
C ASP A 217 -18.70 3.39 -10.40
N LEU A 218 -19.68 4.12 -9.85
CA LEU A 218 -20.74 3.53 -8.99
C LEU A 218 -21.76 2.69 -9.77
N GLY A 219 -21.78 2.83 -11.10
CA GLY A 219 -22.63 2.04 -11.99
C GLY A 219 -21.94 0.84 -12.62
N GLU A 220 -20.80 0.39 -12.09
CA GLU A 220 -20.04 -0.73 -12.67
C GLU A 220 -20.66 -2.09 -12.28
N PRO A 221 -20.60 -3.10 -13.18
CA PRO A 221 -21.10 -4.43 -12.86
C PRO A 221 -20.35 -5.08 -11.70
N ASN A 222 -19.04 -4.83 -11.62
CA ASN A 222 -18.15 -5.35 -10.60
C ASN A 222 -17.36 -4.19 -10.01
N LEU A 223 -17.50 -3.96 -8.70
CA LEU A 223 -17.05 -2.73 -8.06
C LEU A 223 -16.53 -2.97 -6.66
N MET A 224 -15.41 -2.34 -6.33
CA MET A 224 -14.95 -2.14 -4.97
C MET A 224 -15.30 -0.73 -4.52
N SER A 225 -16.22 -0.61 -3.58
CA SER A 225 -16.57 0.66 -2.91
C SER A 225 -15.75 0.79 -1.65
N HIS A 226 -14.94 1.84 -1.54
CA HIS A 226 -13.99 2.03 -0.45
C HIS A 226 -14.64 2.55 0.82
N THR A 227 -14.03 2.26 1.96
CA THR A 227 -14.36 2.82 3.28
C THR A 227 -14.64 4.31 3.19
N SER A 228 -15.70 4.81 3.84
CA SER A 228 -16.02 6.25 3.85
C SER A 228 -14.86 7.07 4.41
N ALA A 229 -14.64 8.27 3.85
CA ALA A 229 -13.52 9.12 4.29
C ALA A 229 -13.70 9.61 5.74
N GLU A 230 -14.93 9.62 6.25
CA GLU A 230 -15.25 10.01 7.63
C GLU A 230 -14.59 9.10 8.68
N TYR A 231 -14.34 7.82 8.36
CA TYR A 231 -13.69 6.87 9.27
C TYR A 231 -12.17 6.94 9.22
N VAL A 232 -11.58 7.67 8.27
CA VAL A 232 -10.11 7.76 8.13
C VAL A 232 -9.45 8.31 9.40
N PRO A 233 -9.93 9.40 10.03
CA PRO A 233 -9.34 9.88 11.29
C PRO A 233 -9.37 8.85 12.41
N GLN A 234 -10.50 8.15 12.61
CA GLN A 234 -10.64 7.10 13.63
C GLN A 234 -9.67 5.94 13.38
N ILE A 235 -9.56 5.48 12.12
CA ILE A 235 -8.62 4.40 11.76
C ILE A 235 -7.16 4.85 11.94
N MET A 236 -6.80 6.07 11.54
CA MET A 236 -5.46 6.62 11.74
C MET A 236 -5.09 6.66 13.23
N GLN A 237 -6.02 7.08 14.10
CA GLN A 237 -5.81 7.11 15.54
C GLN A 237 -5.63 5.70 16.13
N HIS A 238 -6.39 4.72 15.65
CA HIS A 238 -6.18 3.33 16.03
C HIS A 238 -4.80 2.81 15.60
N VAL A 239 -4.36 3.17 14.39
CA VAL A 239 -3.05 2.80 13.86
C VAL A 239 -1.90 3.45 14.62
N GLU A 240 -2.07 4.62 15.25
CA GLU A 240 -1.07 5.16 16.19
C GLU A 240 -0.79 4.20 17.36
N THR A 241 -1.84 3.57 17.89
CA THR A 241 -1.70 2.59 18.98
C THR A 241 -0.96 1.35 18.50
N LEU A 242 -1.28 0.87 17.29
CA LEU A 242 -0.57 -0.25 16.68
C LEU A 242 0.88 0.08 16.36
N TYR A 243 1.17 1.31 15.94
CA TYR A 243 2.53 1.77 15.69
C TYR A 243 3.37 1.71 16.97
N ALA A 244 2.87 2.23 18.09
CA ALA A 244 3.54 2.16 19.38
C ALA A 244 3.82 0.70 19.81
N GLN A 245 2.87 -0.22 19.57
CA GLN A 245 3.07 -1.64 19.83
C GLN A 245 4.12 -2.28 18.92
N ALA A 246 4.14 -1.91 17.64
CA ALA A 246 5.09 -2.43 16.66
C ALA A 246 6.51 -1.90 16.89
N THR A 247 6.67 -0.70 17.43
CA THR A 247 7.96 -0.08 17.75
C THR A 247 8.47 -0.37 19.16
N ASP A 248 7.71 -1.10 19.99
CA ASP A 248 8.18 -1.58 21.28
C ASP A 248 9.27 -2.65 21.10
N ALA A 249 10.52 -2.31 21.43
CA ALA A 249 11.68 -3.19 21.29
C ALA A 249 11.62 -4.44 22.20
N THR A 250 10.75 -4.46 23.22
CA THR A 250 10.58 -5.61 24.13
C THR A 250 9.67 -6.69 23.55
N VAL A 251 8.84 -6.34 22.57
CA VAL A 251 7.96 -7.27 21.85
C VAL A 251 8.79 -8.12 20.89
N SER A 252 8.44 -9.42 20.74
CA SER A 252 9.12 -10.29 19.77
C SER A 252 8.80 -9.92 18.33
N ASP A 253 9.74 -10.16 17.42
CA ASP A 253 9.55 -9.85 15.99
C ASP A 253 8.36 -10.57 15.37
N ALA A 254 8.07 -11.82 15.79
CA ALA A 254 6.88 -12.54 15.34
C ALA A 254 5.57 -11.85 15.77
N ARG A 255 5.54 -11.25 16.96
CA ARG A 255 4.37 -10.48 17.42
C ARG A 255 4.31 -9.12 16.72
N ALA A 256 5.44 -8.43 16.59
CA ALA A 256 5.53 -7.18 15.84
C ALA A 256 5.08 -7.37 14.37
N LEU A 257 5.46 -8.46 13.71
CA LEU A 257 5.04 -8.78 12.34
C LEU A 257 3.51 -8.94 12.22
N LYS A 258 2.85 -9.50 13.22
CA LYS A 258 1.37 -9.56 13.26
C LYS A 258 0.76 -8.17 13.40
N THR A 259 1.31 -7.33 14.27
CA THR A 259 0.89 -5.93 14.40
C THR A 259 1.11 -5.15 13.10
N LEU A 260 2.24 -5.38 12.41
CA LEU A 260 2.52 -4.79 11.09
C LEU A 260 1.51 -5.23 10.03
N ALA A 261 1.09 -6.50 10.03
CA ALA A 261 0.03 -6.99 9.16
C ALA A 261 -1.30 -6.29 9.45
N GLU A 262 -1.62 -6.08 10.74
CA GLU A 262 -2.82 -5.37 11.15
C GLU A 262 -2.80 -3.89 10.71
N ILE A 263 -1.67 -3.20 10.88
CA ILE A 263 -1.45 -1.84 10.34
C ILE A 263 -1.67 -1.83 8.82
N HIS A 264 -1.09 -2.79 8.09
CA HIS A 264 -1.26 -2.88 6.64
C HIS A 264 -2.75 -3.01 6.27
N TRP A 265 -3.46 -3.91 6.96
CA TRP A 265 -4.88 -4.17 6.70
C TRP A 265 -5.74 -2.92 6.92
N TRP A 266 -5.59 -2.27 8.08
CA TRP A 266 -6.33 -1.06 8.41
C TRP A 266 -6.08 0.07 7.43
N MET A 267 -4.82 0.29 7.08
CA MET A 267 -4.42 1.39 6.20
C MET A 267 -4.79 1.15 4.73
N ALA A 268 -4.77 -0.11 4.28
CA ALA A 268 -5.30 -0.49 2.97
C ALA A 268 -6.81 -0.21 2.89
N HIS A 269 -7.58 -0.57 3.91
CA HIS A 269 -9.00 -0.28 3.99
C HIS A 269 -9.32 1.21 4.13
N ALA A 270 -8.61 1.94 4.99
CA ALA A 270 -8.82 3.37 5.18
C ALA A 270 -8.58 4.13 3.88
N MET A 271 -7.55 3.73 3.11
CA MET A 271 -7.07 4.40 1.92
C MET A 271 -7.03 5.93 2.14
N PRO A 272 -6.18 6.47 3.05
CA PRO A 272 -6.34 7.85 3.55
C PRO A 272 -6.23 8.94 2.50
N ASP A 273 -5.43 8.73 1.46
CA ASP A 273 -5.17 9.73 0.43
C ASP A 273 -5.93 9.44 -0.87
N LYS A 274 -6.14 10.48 -1.70
CA LYS A 274 -6.86 10.35 -2.98
C LYS A 274 -6.17 9.37 -3.93
N ARG A 275 -4.85 9.22 -3.80
CA ARG A 275 -4.02 8.28 -4.59
C ARG A 275 -2.81 7.78 -3.80
N GLY A 276 -2.39 6.55 -4.11
CA GLY A 276 -1.12 5.97 -3.65
C GLY A 276 -1.11 5.44 -2.23
N SER A 277 -2.28 5.27 -1.59
CA SER A 277 -2.37 4.75 -0.22
C SER A 277 -1.78 3.35 -0.07
N ALA A 278 -1.88 2.49 -1.10
CA ALA A 278 -1.24 1.17 -1.10
C ALA A 278 0.28 1.25 -0.93
N ALA A 279 0.96 2.03 -1.80
CA ALA A 279 2.41 2.23 -1.74
C ALA A 279 2.85 2.83 -0.39
N LYS A 280 2.12 3.83 0.10
CA LYS A 280 2.43 4.51 1.37
C LYS A 280 2.27 3.55 2.55
N THR A 281 1.23 2.72 2.54
CA THR A 281 0.98 1.72 3.57
C THR A 281 2.12 0.72 3.64
N GLU A 282 2.49 0.12 2.50
CA GLU A 282 3.61 -0.83 2.47
C GLU A 282 4.92 -0.15 2.87
N LEU A 283 5.13 1.12 2.49
CA LEU A 283 6.34 1.86 2.86
C LEU A 283 6.41 2.04 4.37
N CYS A 284 5.33 2.50 5.01
CA CYS A 284 5.27 2.66 6.46
C CYS A 284 5.51 1.31 7.17
N VAL A 285 4.83 0.25 6.75
CA VAL A 285 4.96 -1.08 7.35
C VAL A 285 6.40 -1.61 7.25
N ARG A 286 7.02 -1.48 6.07
CA ARG A 286 8.42 -1.88 5.86
C ARG A 286 9.39 -1.00 6.64
N SER A 287 9.13 0.30 6.78
CA SER A 287 9.96 1.19 7.58
C SER A 287 9.94 0.82 9.05
N ILE A 288 8.78 0.50 9.62
CA ILE A 288 8.69 0.01 11.01
C ILE A 288 9.43 -1.34 11.13
N ALA A 289 9.30 -2.23 10.14
CA ALA A 289 10.05 -3.47 10.11
C ALA A 289 11.57 -3.25 10.10
N GLN A 290 12.06 -2.34 9.25
CA GLN A 290 13.47 -1.96 9.16
C GLN A 290 13.96 -1.32 10.47
N ALA A 291 13.14 -0.54 11.16
CA ALA A 291 13.49 0.01 12.48
C ALA A 291 13.77 -1.08 13.51
N ARG A 292 13.06 -2.21 13.42
CA ARG A 292 13.31 -3.39 14.26
C ARG A 292 14.51 -4.24 13.81
N GLY A 293 15.05 -3.97 12.63
CA GLY A 293 16.07 -4.81 11.98
C GLY A 293 15.52 -5.96 11.14
N MET A 294 14.21 -5.97 10.85
CA MET A 294 13.56 -6.97 10.00
C MET A 294 13.63 -6.54 8.52
N ASP A 295 14.40 -7.28 7.73
CA ASP A 295 14.56 -7.06 6.29
C ASP A 295 13.55 -7.91 5.51
N LEU A 296 12.29 -7.46 5.47
CA LEU A 296 11.19 -8.21 4.85
C LEU A 296 11.42 -8.40 3.34
N ALA A 297 11.33 -9.64 2.87
CA ALA A 297 11.35 -9.97 1.44
C ALA A 297 10.25 -9.24 0.63
N PRO A 298 10.40 -9.14 -0.71
CA PRO A 298 9.32 -8.65 -1.55
C PRO A 298 8.08 -9.56 -1.45
N MET A 299 6.92 -9.03 -1.82
CA MET A 299 5.71 -9.84 -1.95
C MET A 299 5.91 -10.89 -3.06
N LYS A 300 5.34 -12.08 -2.91
CA LYS A 300 5.36 -13.12 -3.96
C LYS A 300 4.68 -12.62 -5.23
N HIS A 301 5.09 -13.19 -6.37
CA HIS A 301 4.37 -13.00 -7.62
C HIS A 301 2.89 -13.38 -7.46
N GLY A 302 2.00 -12.55 -8.00
CA GLY A 302 0.54 -12.70 -7.88
C GLY A 302 -0.06 -12.17 -6.58
N ILE A 303 0.76 -11.71 -5.63
CA ILE A 303 0.30 -11.12 -4.37
C ILE A 303 0.45 -9.61 -4.41
N VAL A 304 -0.69 -8.92 -4.38
CA VAL A 304 -0.78 -7.46 -4.29
C VAL A 304 -1.38 -7.13 -2.91
N PRO A 305 -0.59 -6.62 -1.96
CA PRO A 305 -0.92 -6.75 -0.54
C PRO A 305 -2.11 -5.90 -0.10
N ASP A 306 -2.32 -4.72 -0.68
CA ASP A 306 -3.54 -3.94 -0.45
C ASP A 306 -4.77 -4.67 -0.97
N LEU A 307 -4.68 -5.37 -2.10
CA LEU A 307 -5.79 -6.17 -2.61
C LEU A 307 -6.03 -7.44 -1.81
N GLU A 308 -5.00 -8.06 -1.22
CA GLU A 308 -5.19 -9.13 -0.24
C GLU A 308 -5.91 -8.60 1.01
N ALA A 309 -5.52 -7.43 1.52
CA ALA A 309 -6.18 -6.80 2.67
C ALA A 309 -7.66 -6.51 2.37
N LEU A 310 -7.93 -5.86 1.24
CA LEU A 310 -9.27 -5.46 0.83
C LEU A 310 -10.20 -6.64 0.50
N THR A 311 -9.69 -7.88 0.48
CA THR A 311 -10.45 -9.08 0.13
C THR A 311 -10.45 -10.16 1.20
N LEU A 312 -9.70 -9.99 2.30
CA LEU A 312 -9.63 -10.91 3.43
C LEU A 312 -10.12 -10.25 4.72
N PRO A 313 -10.85 -10.97 5.59
CA PRO A 313 -11.07 -10.53 6.96
C PRO A 313 -9.72 -10.32 7.69
N LEU A 314 -9.64 -9.35 8.60
CA LEU A 314 -8.42 -9.00 9.33
C LEU A 314 -7.69 -10.23 9.90
N LYS A 315 -8.41 -11.11 10.59
CA LYS A 315 -7.86 -12.34 11.20
C LYS A 315 -7.18 -13.24 10.16
N ASP A 316 -7.77 -13.37 8.98
CA ASP A 316 -7.23 -14.21 7.91
C ASP A 316 -6.05 -13.53 7.21
N PHE A 317 -6.10 -12.21 7.05
CA PHE A 317 -5.00 -11.43 6.51
C PHE A 317 -3.76 -11.54 7.40
N VAL A 318 -3.88 -11.28 8.71
CA VAL A 318 -2.79 -11.39 9.68
C VAL A 318 -2.21 -12.80 9.72
N LYS A 319 -3.07 -13.84 9.67
CA LYS A 319 -2.62 -15.24 9.64
C LYS A 319 -1.81 -15.59 8.39
N LYS A 320 -2.16 -15.02 7.23
CA LYS A 320 -1.53 -15.32 5.93
C LYS A 320 -0.36 -14.40 5.60
N TYR A 321 -0.19 -13.30 6.33
CA TYR A 321 0.71 -12.20 5.96
C TYR A 321 2.17 -12.63 5.71
N GLU A 322 2.75 -13.43 6.61
CA GLU A 322 4.11 -13.96 6.41
C GLU A 322 4.19 -14.82 5.14
N GLY A 323 3.14 -15.57 4.84
CA GLY A 323 3.03 -16.38 3.63
C GLY A 323 2.91 -15.58 2.32
N PHE A 324 2.67 -14.27 2.39
CA PHE A 324 2.67 -13.38 1.22
C PHE A 324 4.07 -12.98 0.78
N LEU A 325 5.07 -13.05 1.65
CA LEU A 325 6.45 -12.66 1.38
C LEU A 325 7.22 -13.79 0.71
N GLU A 326 8.15 -13.45 -0.17
CA GLU A 326 9.13 -14.41 -0.68
C GLU A 326 10.03 -14.96 0.44
N ARG A 327 10.75 -16.05 0.14
CA ARG A 327 11.78 -16.55 1.05
C ARG A 327 13.04 -15.68 0.92
N ILE A 328 13.65 -15.39 2.06
CA ILE A 328 15.00 -14.83 2.17
C ILE A 328 16.00 -15.96 2.02
#